data_AF-A0A842STJ9-F1
#
_entry.id   AF-A0A842STJ9-F1
#
_cell.length_a   1.000
_cell.length_b   1.000
_cell.length_c   1.000
_cell.angle_alpha   90.00
_cell.angle_beta   90.00
_cell.angle_gamma   90.00
#
_symmetry.space_group_name_H-M   'P 1'
#
loop_
_entity.id
_entity.type
_entity.pdbx_description
1 polymer ?
#
loop_
_entity_poly.entity_id
_entity_poly.type
_entity_poly.pdbx_seq_one_letter_code
_entity_poly.pdbx_strand_id
1 'polypeptide(L)' 'MDTCKMRKETHARTLIKSITWRIIATMATIIIVYLLTDNFGIATAAGLVEVVTKLIIYYLHERAWIHVPWGIKKNAR' A
#
# COMPACT_ATOMS: atom_id res chain seq x y z
N MET A 1 -24.47 29.54 1.88
CA MET A 1 -23.01 29.77 1.91
C MET A 1 -22.36 28.45 2.26
N ASP A 2 -22.22 27.58 1.26
CA ASP A 2 -21.70 26.24 1.45
C ASP A 2 -20.19 26.32 1.73
N THR A 3 -19.80 25.80 2.88
CA THR A 3 -18.41 25.78 3.30
C THR A 3 -17.65 24.81 2.40
N CYS A 4 -17.02 25.33 1.34
CA CYS A 4 -16.01 24.60 0.59
C CYS A 4 -14.79 24.43 1.51
N LYS A 5 -14.86 23.43 2.39
CA LYS A 5 -13.79 23.01 3.27
C LYS A 5 -12.78 22.27 2.41
N MET A 6 -11.94 23.02 1.71
CA MET A 6 -10.74 22.50 1.04
C MET A 6 -9.80 21.96 2.12
N ARG A 7 -10.02 20.70 2.50
CA ARG A 7 -9.13 19.95 3.38
C ARG A 7 -7.81 19.83 2.63
N LYS A 8 -6.83 20.66 2.99
CA LYS A 8 -5.43 20.41 2.63
C LYS A 8 -5.11 19.01 3.13
N GLU A 9 -5.08 18.03 2.22
CA GLU A 9 -4.55 16.69 2.49
C GLU A 9 -3.04 16.88 2.75
N THR A 10 -2.70 17.16 4.00
CA THR A 10 -1.31 17.21 4.43
C THR A 10 -0.71 15.83 4.18
N HIS A 11 0.44 15.74 3.52
CA HIS A 11 1.13 14.46 3.22
C HIS A 11 1.16 13.48 4.41
N ALA A 12 1.26 14.00 5.64
CA ALA A 12 1.16 13.22 6.88
C ALA A 12 -0.18 12.46 7.07
N ARG A 13 -1.33 13.06 6.73
CA ARG A 13 -2.64 12.40 6.82
C ARG A 13 -2.79 11.28 5.79
N THR A 14 -2.28 11.47 4.59
CA THR A 14 -2.29 10.44 3.53
C THR A 14 -1.38 9.26 3.89
N LEU A 15 -0.23 9.51 4.51
CA LEU A 15 0.66 8.47 5.04
C LEU A 15 -0.02 7.65 6.15
N ILE A 16 -0.65 8.31 7.13
CA ILE A 16 -1.38 7.62 8.20
C ILE A 16 -2.52 6.78 7.62
N LYS A 17 -3.30 7.34 6.69
CA LYS A 17 -4.40 6.63 6.02
C LYS A 17 -3.90 5.39 5.25
N SER A 18 -2.77 5.49 4.57
CA SER A 18 -2.11 4.38 3.88
C SER A 18 -1.67 3.27 4.84
N ILE A 19 -1.08 3.63 5.98
CA ILE A 19 -0.68 2.66 7.01
C ILE A 19 -1.90 1.98 7.62
N THR A 20 -2.95 2.73 7.96
CA THR A 20 -4.21 2.17 8.47
C THR A 20 -4.82 1.19 7.47
N TRP A 21 -4.87 1.55 6.19
CA TRP A 21 -5.38 0.66 5.15
C TRP A 21 -4.54 -0.61 5.00
N ARG A 22 -3.20 -0.49 5.13
CA ARG A 22 -2.30 -1.65 5.10
C ARG A 22 -2.59 -2.61 6.24
N ILE A 23 -2.76 -2.12 7.46
CA ILE A 23 -3.05 -2.97 8.63
C ILE A 23 -4.40 -3.69 8.46
N ILE A 24 -5.43 -2.97 8.01
CA ILE A 24 -6.75 -3.55 7.77
C ILE A 24 -6.67 -4.64 6.69
N ALA A 25 -5.95 -4.40 5.60
CA ALA A 25 -5.79 -5.37 4.53
C ALA A 25 -5.13 -6.67 5.02
N THR A 26 -4.00 -6.57 5.76
CA THR A 26 -3.31 -7.77 6.25
C THR A 26 -4.19 -8.57 7.23
N MET A 27 -4.92 -7.88 8.11
CA MET A 27 -5.86 -8.54 9.03
C MET A 27 -6.99 -9.22 8.28
N ALA A 28 -7.58 -8.56 7.28
CA ALA A 28 -8.67 -9.14 6.48
C ALA A 28 -8.21 -10.43 5.80
N THR A 29 -7.01 -10.47 5.22
CA THR A 29 -6.47 -11.67 4.58
C THR A 29 -6.27 -12.82 5.57
N ILE A 30 -5.71 -12.55 6.75
CA ILE A 30 -5.54 -13.57 7.79
C ILE A 30 -6.89 -14.13 8.22
N ILE A 31 -7.90 -13.27 8.43
CA ILE A 31 -9.25 -13.67 8.84
C ILE A 31 -9.92 -14.49 7.74
N ILE A 32 -9.85 -14.06 6.47
CA ILE A 32 -10.45 -14.78 5.33
C ILE A 32 -9.84 -16.17 5.20
N VAL A 33 -8.51 -16.28 5.24
CA VAL A 33 -7.83 -17.57 5.08
C VAL A 33 -8.09 -18.48 6.27
N TYR A 34 -8.15 -17.92 7.48
CA TYR A 34 -8.54 -18.66 8.67
C TYR A 34 -9.96 -19.21 8.56
N LEU A 35 -10.93 -18.39 8.15
CA LEU A 35 -12.32 -18.82 7.97
C LEU A 35 -12.50 -19.88 6.88
N LEU A 36 -11.67 -19.84 5.82
CA LEU A 36 -11.76 -20.81 4.73
C LEU A 36 -11.08 -22.14 5.04
N THR A 37 -10.02 -22.12 5.85
CA THR A 37 -9.14 -23.29 6.03
C THR A 37 -9.27 -23.94 7.41
N ASP A 38 -9.82 -23.22 8.40
CA ASP A 38 -9.86 -23.58 9.83
C ASP A 38 -8.48 -23.97 10.40
N ASN A 39 -7.40 -23.57 9.71
CA ASN A 39 -6.03 -23.94 10.00
C ASN A 39 -5.17 -22.70 10.17
N PHE A 40 -4.71 -22.48 11.40
CA PHE A 40 -3.91 -21.32 11.76
C PHE A 40 -2.56 -21.26 11.04
N GLY A 41 -1.98 -22.41 10.68
CA GLY A 41 -0.72 -22.49 9.94
C GLY A 41 -0.84 -21.91 8.53
N ILE A 42 -1.92 -22.22 7.82
CA ILE A 42 -2.15 -21.73 6.45
C ILE A 42 -2.53 -20.24 6.46
N ALA A 43 -3.32 -19.80 7.45
CA ALA A 43 -3.65 -18.39 7.64
C ALA A 43 -2.40 -17.52 7.87
N THR A 44 -1.46 -18.01 8.69
CA THR A 44 -0.20 -17.31 8.96
C THR A 44 0.70 -17.30 7.73
N ALA A 45 0.79 -18.43 7.01
CA ALA A 45 1.55 -18.51 5.76
C ALA A 45 1.02 -17.54 4.69
N ALA A 46 -0.30 -17.41 4.55
CA ALA A 46 -0.89 -16.47 3.60
C ALA A 46 -0.60 -15.01 3.98
N GLY A 47 -0.67 -14.65 5.27
CA GLY A 47 -0.26 -13.34 5.75
C GLY A 47 1.21 -13.02 5.44
N LEU A 48 2.11 -13.98 5.63
CA LEU A 48 3.52 -13.85 5.26
C LEU A 48 3.72 -13.67 3.74
N VAL A 49 3.03 -14.47 2.93
CA VAL A 49 3.07 -14.36 1.47
C VAL A 49 2.57 -13.00 1.01
N GLU A 50 1.53 -12.43 1.63
CA GLU A 50 1.06 -11.08 1.31
C GLU A 50 2.14 -10.02 1.54
N VAL A 51 2.84 -10.08 2.68
CA VAL A 51 3.92 -9.14 3.02
C VAL A 51 5.08 -9.27 2.02
N VAL A 52 5.51 -10.50 1.73
CA VAL A 52 6.59 -10.78 0.75
C VAL A 52 6.18 -10.31 -0.65
N THR A 53 4.94 -10.57 -1.06
CA THR A 53 4.42 -10.13 -2.36
C THR A 53 4.43 -8.61 -2.48
N LYS A 54 3.99 -7.87 -1.44
CA LYS A 54 4.05 -6.40 -1.42
C LYS A 54 5.48 -5.88 -1.52
N LEU A 55 6.44 -6.53 -0.85
CA LEU A 55 7.86 -6.15 -0.95
C LEU A 55 8.40 -6.34 -2.37
N ILE A 56 8.11 -7.49 -3.00
CA ILE A 56 8.53 -7.78 -4.38
C ILE A 56 7.90 -6.77 -5.34
N ILE A 57 6.58 -6.56 -5.26
CA ILE A 57 5.89 -5.60 -6.14
C ILE A 57 6.42 -4.18 -5.93
N TYR A 58 6.64 -3.75 -4.68
CA TYR A 58 7.19 -2.42 -4.40
C TYR A 58 8.59 -2.26 -4.98
N TYR A 59 9.46 -3.25 -4.78
CA TYR A 59 10.82 -3.24 -5.32
C TYR A 59 10.83 -3.21 -6.84
N LEU A 60 9.99 -4.04 -7.49
CA LEU A 60 9.85 -4.05 -8.95
C LEU A 60 9.25 -2.73 -9.45
N HIS A 61 8.28 -2.15 -8.74
CA HIS A 61 7.68 -0.87 -9.07
C HIS A 61 8.72 0.25 -9.00
N GLU A 62 9.51 0.33 -7.93
CA GLU A 62 10.58 1.32 -7.78
C GLU A 62 11.65 1.14 -8.87
N ARG A 63 12.02 -0.11 -9.18
CA ARG A 63 12.98 -0.41 -10.25
C ARG A 63 12.46 -0.11 -11.65
N ALA A 64 11.18 -0.37 -11.91
CA ALA A 64 10.51 0.04 -13.13
C ALA A 64 10.45 1.56 -13.23
N TRP A 65 10.15 2.25 -12.12
CA TRP A 65 10.08 3.71 -12.07
C TRP A 65 11.42 4.39 -12.36
N ILE A 66 12.54 3.80 -11.92
CA ILE A 66 13.89 4.26 -12.28
C ILE A 66 14.11 4.25 -13.81
N HIS A 67 13.47 3.34 -14.54
CA HIS A 67 13.55 3.28 -16.00
C HIS A 67 12.55 4.18 -16.71
N VAL A 68 11.61 4.80 -15.99
CA VAL A 68 10.67 5.76 -16.56
C VAL A 68 11.25 7.17 -16.36
N PRO A 69 11.71 7.87 -17.43
CA PRO A 69 12.13 9.26 -17.35
C PRO A 69 10.89 10.16 -17.26
N TRP A 70 10.17 10.13 -16.14
CA TRP A 70 9.00 10.96 -15.91
C TRP A 70 9.39 12.18 -15.07
N GLY A 71 9.30 13.37 -15.66
CA GLY A 71 9.47 14.63 -14.93
C GLY A 71 10.85 15.30 -15.01
N ILE A 72 11.77 14.85 -15.87
CA ILE A 72 12.96 15.65 -16.21
C ILE A 72 12.51 16.85 -17.04
N LYS A 73 12.00 17.91 -16.39
CA LYS A 73 12.09 19.25 -16.98
C LYS A 73 13.57 19.58 -16.98
N LYS A 74 14.23 19.43 -18.13
CA LYS A 74 15.45 20.19 -18.39
C LYS A 74 15.03 21.66 -18.31
N ASN A 75 15.29 22.30 -17.18
CA ASN A 75 15.16 23.74 -17.06
C ASN A 75 16.26 24.34 -17.93
N ALA A 76 15.96 24.47 -19.23
CA ALA A 76 16.80 25.16 -20.17
C ALA A 76 16.53 26.65 -19.99
N ARG A 77 17.36 27.24 -19.12
CA ARG A 77 17.60 28.68 -18.93
C ARG A 77 16.53 29.46 -18.17
#